data_AF-A0A7S2V6L8-F1
#
_entry.id   AF-A0A7S2V6L8-F1
#
_cell.length_a   1.000
_cell.length_b   1.000
_cell.length_c   1.000
_cell.angle_alpha   90.00
_cell.angle_beta   90.00
_cell.angle_gamma   90.00
#
_symmetry.space_group_name_H-M   'P 1'
#
loop_
_entity.id
_entity.type
_entity.pdbx_description
1 polymer ?
#
loop_
_entity_poly.entity_id
_entity_poly.type
_entity_poly.pdbx_seq_one_letter_code
_entity_poly.pdbx_strand_id
1 'polypeptide(L)'
;WSCPDEDPDLLPCHHDDVYFGLDLYQCGCGEPETDSDNDGTADCVDSCPNDPNKTAEGICGCGVLDDDTDGDLIEDCNDDCPDDRDKVKEGVCGCGVSDEDSDGDGVEDCNDACPNNPFKSQKIDQIVCGCNWVNADDTLDSDGDGLYDCQDGCVNDPYKTAAGLCGCGVADGDRDGDGEEDCNDLCPDDPDKTAPQFCGCGVPEIDTDGDGTLDCHDECVDSAFKIYPGKCGCDKPDNDYNLDGKVDCDPIFACREDADCPQNPEFPDWVCWQEWCSVLSPTYLKSSNNEKWVWDDHILCYCWNPILDLGRKATVADNYPINGPYLGGGD
;
A
#
# COMPACT_ATOMS: atom_id res chain seq x y z
N TRP A 1 -71.01 -102.77 8.32
CA TRP A 1 -69.78 -101.97 8.35
C TRP A 1 -69.96 -101.04 9.52
N SER A 2 -69.18 -101.26 10.57
CA SER A 2 -69.34 -100.58 11.86
C SER A 2 -67.92 -100.32 12.36
N CYS A 3 -67.49 -99.06 12.37
CA CYS A 3 -66.31 -98.65 13.11
C CYS A 3 -66.70 -98.56 14.60
N PRO A 4 -65.88 -99.09 15.53
CA PRO A 4 -65.98 -98.81 16.94
C PRO A 4 -64.97 -97.71 17.29
N ASP A 5 -65.44 -96.47 17.42
CA ASP A 5 -64.65 -95.39 18.01
C ASP A 5 -65.08 -95.23 19.47
N GLU A 6 -64.36 -95.91 20.36
CA GLU A 6 -64.32 -95.63 21.81
C GLU A 6 -62.96 -95.01 22.16
N ASP A 7 -62.66 -93.86 21.58
CA ASP A 7 -61.61 -92.98 22.10
C ASP A 7 -62.23 -91.64 22.53
N PRO A 8 -62.41 -91.40 23.84
CA PRO A 8 -63.00 -90.18 24.35
C PRO A 8 -62.08 -88.95 24.25
N ASP A 9 -60.83 -89.10 23.79
CA ASP A 9 -59.87 -87.99 23.63
C ASP A 9 -59.68 -87.55 22.15
N LEU A 10 -60.41 -88.16 21.20
CA LEU A 10 -60.43 -87.73 19.80
C LEU A 10 -61.80 -87.12 19.47
N LEU A 11 -61.83 -85.78 19.40
CA LEU A 11 -62.99 -85.05 18.90
C LEU A 11 -63.32 -85.51 17.47
N PRO A 12 -64.61 -85.74 17.14
CA PRO A 12 -65.00 -86.41 15.92
C PRO A 12 -64.79 -85.47 14.73
N CYS A 13 -64.03 -85.93 13.73
CA CYS A 13 -64.04 -85.36 12.39
C CYS A 13 -65.37 -85.69 11.69
N HIS A 14 -66.45 -85.04 12.12
CA HIS A 14 -67.75 -85.11 11.47
C HIS A 14 -67.72 -84.23 10.21
N HIS A 15 -67.75 -84.91 9.06
CA HIS A 15 -67.72 -84.36 7.71
C HIS A 15 -69.10 -83.82 7.27
N ASP A 16 -69.84 -83.11 8.13
CA ASP A 16 -71.16 -82.55 7.77
C ASP A 16 -71.53 -81.37 8.69
N ASP A 17 -70.76 -80.28 8.65
CA ASP A 17 -71.22 -78.97 9.14
C ASP A 17 -70.86 -77.86 8.13
N VAL A 18 -71.49 -77.97 6.95
CA VAL A 18 -71.62 -76.85 6.03
C VAL A 18 -72.88 -76.06 6.42
N TYR A 19 -72.88 -75.35 7.55
CA TYR A 19 -73.81 -74.25 7.80
C TYR A 19 -73.28 -73.31 8.91
N PHE A 20 -72.92 -72.09 8.52
CA PHE A 20 -72.46 -70.94 9.34
C PHE A 20 -70.96 -70.83 9.69
N GLY A 21 -70.09 -70.99 8.69
CA GLY A 21 -68.94 -70.10 8.44
C GLY A 21 -68.09 -69.56 9.59
N LEU A 22 -67.63 -70.39 10.53
CA LEU A 22 -66.52 -70.06 11.43
C LEU A 22 -65.62 -71.30 11.59
N ASP A 23 -64.39 -71.19 11.09
CA ASP A 23 -63.34 -72.21 11.12
C ASP A 23 -62.95 -72.55 12.58
N LEU A 24 -63.05 -73.82 13.01
CA LEU A 24 -62.86 -74.22 14.42
C LEU A 24 -61.54 -74.93 14.76
N TYR A 25 -60.67 -75.19 13.78
CA TYR A 25 -59.35 -75.81 13.99
C TYR A 25 -58.36 -75.24 12.98
N GLN A 26 -57.23 -74.70 13.45
CA GLN A 26 -56.24 -74.06 12.57
C GLN A 26 -55.34 -75.10 11.87
N CYS A 27 -54.99 -76.19 12.55
CA CYS A 27 -54.14 -77.24 12.00
C CYS A 27 -54.89 -78.27 11.14
N GLY A 28 -56.22 -78.28 11.22
CA GLY A 28 -57.05 -79.32 10.61
C GLY A 28 -57.15 -80.60 11.47
N CYS A 29 -57.78 -81.65 10.94
CA CYS A 29 -58.07 -82.85 11.72
C CYS A 29 -56.83 -83.74 11.93
N GLY A 30 -56.50 -84.01 13.20
CA GLY A 30 -55.47 -84.99 13.60
C GLY A 30 -54.10 -84.40 13.92
N GLU A 31 -53.92 -83.08 13.76
CA GLU A 31 -52.72 -82.35 14.17
C GLU A 31 -52.98 -81.65 15.53
N PRO A 32 -51.96 -81.57 16.43
CA PRO A 32 -52.13 -80.92 17.72
C PRO A 32 -52.23 -79.38 17.56
N GLU A 33 -53.22 -78.77 18.19
CA GLU A 33 -53.41 -77.31 18.26
C GLU A 33 -52.52 -76.69 19.36
N THR A 34 -51.26 -77.12 19.42
CA THR A 34 -50.27 -76.52 20.35
C THR A 34 -49.96 -75.12 19.86
N ASP A 35 -49.97 -74.16 20.77
CA ASP A 35 -49.57 -72.77 20.56
C ASP A 35 -48.49 -72.49 21.62
N SER A 36 -47.23 -72.58 21.21
CA SER A 36 -46.07 -72.62 22.10
C SER A 36 -45.74 -71.25 22.69
N ASP A 37 -46.02 -70.15 22.00
CA ASP A 37 -45.79 -68.78 22.47
C ASP A 37 -47.07 -68.05 22.94
N ASN A 38 -48.24 -68.63 22.71
CA ASN A 38 -49.56 -68.15 23.10
C ASN A 38 -50.00 -66.87 22.39
N ASP A 39 -49.64 -66.73 21.10
CA ASP A 39 -50.05 -65.59 20.27
C ASP A 39 -51.44 -65.76 19.62
N GLY A 40 -52.03 -66.95 19.74
CA GLY A 40 -53.32 -67.32 19.17
C GLY A 40 -53.23 -68.05 17.83
N THR A 41 -52.02 -68.34 17.35
CA THR A 41 -51.75 -69.15 16.16
C THR A 41 -51.11 -70.47 16.56
N ALA A 42 -51.69 -71.60 16.14
CA ALA A 42 -51.14 -72.90 16.45
C ALA A 42 -49.81 -73.14 15.69
N ASP A 43 -48.84 -73.77 16.35
CA ASP A 43 -47.49 -74.08 15.88
C ASP A 43 -47.43 -74.72 14.48
N CYS A 44 -48.50 -75.43 14.09
CA CYS A 44 -48.64 -76.12 12.80
C CYS A 44 -48.83 -75.18 11.60
N VAL A 45 -49.34 -73.97 11.83
CA VAL A 45 -49.62 -72.94 10.82
C VAL A 45 -48.92 -71.62 11.13
N ASP A 46 -48.28 -71.51 12.30
CA ASP A 46 -47.41 -70.43 12.66
C ASP A 46 -46.02 -70.60 12.03
N SER A 47 -45.54 -69.59 11.31
CA SER A 47 -44.15 -69.61 10.78
C SER A 47 -43.12 -69.18 11.82
N CYS A 48 -43.56 -68.65 12.96
CA CYS A 48 -42.75 -68.23 14.10
C CYS A 48 -43.26 -68.80 15.43
N PRO A 49 -43.29 -70.14 15.64
CA PRO A 49 -43.97 -70.80 16.78
C PRO A 49 -43.43 -70.47 18.20
N ASN A 50 -42.45 -69.59 18.31
CA ASN A 50 -41.85 -69.20 19.58
C ASN A 50 -41.72 -67.67 19.73
N ASP A 51 -42.29 -66.86 18.81
CA ASP A 51 -42.31 -65.40 18.88
C ASP A 51 -43.74 -64.88 19.07
N PRO A 52 -44.12 -64.50 20.30
CA PRO A 52 -45.49 -64.08 20.60
C PRO A 52 -45.92 -62.76 19.93
N ASN A 53 -45.03 -62.08 19.20
CA ASN A 53 -45.36 -60.84 18.48
C ASN A 53 -45.50 -61.05 16.96
N LYS A 54 -45.21 -62.25 16.44
CA LYS A 54 -45.22 -62.53 14.99
C LYS A 54 -45.74 -63.93 14.72
N THR A 55 -46.73 -64.02 13.83
CA THR A 55 -47.24 -65.29 13.27
C THR A 55 -46.57 -65.65 11.92
N ALA A 56 -45.69 -64.79 11.43
CA ALA A 56 -45.02 -64.88 10.14
C ALA A 56 -43.60 -64.32 10.26
N GLU A 57 -42.63 -64.91 9.55
CA GLU A 57 -41.21 -64.56 9.69
C GLU A 57 -40.90 -63.08 9.42
N GLY A 58 -41.67 -62.39 8.59
CA GLY A 58 -41.38 -61.01 8.23
C GLY A 58 -40.04 -60.88 7.49
N ILE A 59 -39.40 -59.73 7.59
CA ILE A 59 -38.14 -59.42 6.90
C ILE A 59 -36.94 -59.67 7.82
N CYS A 60 -37.08 -59.33 9.10
CA CYS A 60 -36.09 -59.53 10.15
C CYS A 60 -36.09 -60.95 10.74
N GLY A 61 -37.05 -61.79 10.34
CA GLY A 61 -37.25 -63.12 10.92
C GLY A 61 -38.07 -63.07 12.21
N CYS A 62 -38.25 -64.25 12.81
CA CYS A 62 -38.89 -64.39 14.12
C CYS A 62 -37.97 -63.85 15.23
N GLY A 63 -38.54 -63.18 16.22
CA GLY A 63 -37.86 -62.67 17.41
C GLY A 63 -37.26 -61.27 17.28
N VAL A 64 -37.37 -60.64 16.12
CA VAL A 64 -36.89 -59.27 15.83
C VAL A 64 -38.02 -58.50 15.15
N LEU A 65 -38.45 -57.35 15.66
CA LEU A 65 -39.51 -56.55 15.03
C LEU A 65 -39.08 -56.04 13.65
N ASP A 66 -40.04 -55.95 12.72
CA ASP A 66 -39.84 -55.32 11.40
C ASP A 66 -40.13 -53.81 11.50
N ASP A 67 -39.48 -53.14 12.46
CA ASP A 67 -39.60 -51.70 12.67
C ASP A 67 -38.67 -50.96 11.69
N ASP A 68 -39.08 -49.76 11.28
CA ASP A 68 -38.32 -48.82 10.44
C ASP A 68 -38.35 -47.48 11.20
N THR A 69 -37.30 -47.24 11.99
CA THR A 69 -37.25 -46.17 12.99
C THR A 69 -37.15 -44.79 12.35
N ASP A 70 -36.43 -44.64 11.23
CA ASP A 70 -36.21 -43.35 10.55
C ASP A 70 -37.12 -43.11 9.32
N GLY A 71 -37.84 -44.15 8.88
CA GLY A 71 -38.81 -44.11 7.82
C GLY A 71 -38.23 -44.09 6.41
N ASP A 72 -37.05 -44.70 6.20
CA ASP A 72 -36.37 -44.81 4.90
C ASP A 72 -36.81 -46.02 4.05
N LEU A 73 -37.72 -46.85 4.61
CA LEU A 73 -38.28 -48.07 4.03
C LEU A 73 -37.37 -49.31 4.10
N ILE A 74 -36.31 -49.27 4.91
CA ILE A 74 -35.50 -50.42 5.30
C ILE A 74 -35.72 -50.67 6.79
N GLU A 75 -35.99 -51.93 7.15
CA GLU A 75 -36.19 -52.28 8.55
C GLU A 75 -34.89 -52.19 9.34
N ASP A 76 -34.94 -51.77 10.60
CA ASP A 76 -33.81 -51.53 11.50
C ASP A 76 -32.82 -52.71 11.57
N CYS A 77 -33.30 -53.94 11.34
CA CYS A 77 -32.47 -55.14 11.37
C CYS A 77 -31.57 -55.31 10.14
N ASN A 78 -31.90 -54.63 9.03
CA ASN A 78 -31.19 -54.64 7.76
C ASN A 78 -30.61 -53.27 7.41
N ASP A 79 -30.79 -52.28 8.29
CA ASP A 79 -30.24 -50.95 8.19
C ASP A 79 -28.99 -50.83 9.07
N ASP A 80 -27.85 -50.44 8.49
CA ASP A 80 -26.64 -50.17 9.26
C ASP A 80 -26.71 -48.79 9.95
N CYS A 81 -27.72 -47.97 9.61
CA CYS A 81 -27.96 -46.61 10.08
C CYS A 81 -29.44 -46.35 10.46
N PRO A 82 -30.04 -47.13 11.38
CA PRO A 82 -31.50 -47.15 11.66
C PRO A 82 -32.11 -45.83 12.20
N ASP A 83 -31.29 -44.81 12.44
CA ASP A 83 -31.71 -43.49 12.91
C ASP A 83 -31.47 -42.38 11.84
N ASP A 84 -30.96 -42.72 10.65
CA ASP A 84 -30.59 -41.77 9.58
C ASP A 84 -31.27 -42.09 8.25
N ARG A 85 -32.43 -41.46 8.06
CA ARG A 85 -33.28 -41.63 6.88
C ARG A 85 -32.59 -41.45 5.52
N ASP A 86 -31.50 -40.69 5.47
CA ASP A 86 -30.79 -40.42 4.22
C ASP A 86 -29.71 -41.48 3.90
N LYS A 87 -29.45 -42.44 4.81
CA LYS A 87 -28.43 -43.49 4.65
C LYS A 87 -28.88 -44.84 5.22
N VAL A 88 -28.78 -45.88 4.38
CA VAL A 88 -28.90 -47.29 4.80
C VAL A 88 -27.56 -47.87 5.27
N LYS A 89 -26.45 -47.19 4.96
CA LYS A 89 -25.08 -47.64 5.20
C LYS A 89 -24.25 -46.53 5.81
N GLU A 90 -23.40 -46.88 6.76
CA GLU A 90 -22.58 -45.94 7.53
C GLU A 90 -21.70 -45.01 6.66
N GLY A 91 -21.26 -45.44 5.49
CA GLY A 91 -20.44 -44.60 4.61
C GLY A 91 -19.06 -44.30 5.21
N VAL A 92 -18.43 -43.21 4.78
CA VAL A 92 -17.10 -42.79 5.29
C VAL A 92 -17.25 -41.85 6.47
N CYS A 93 -18.28 -41.00 6.45
CA CYS A 93 -18.58 -40.01 7.48
C CYS A 93 -19.41 -40.54 8.65
N GLY A 94 -19.91 -41.78 8.56
CA GLY A 94 -20.84 -42.31 9.55
C GLY A 94 -22.31 -42.05 9.21
N CYS A 95 -23.20 -42.63 10.01
CA CYS A 95 -24.61 -42.27 10.00
C CYS A 95 -24.80 -40.83 10.52
N GLY A 96 -25.78 -40.11 9.99
CA GLY A 96 -26.17 -38.75 10.35
C GLY A 96 -25.32 -37.63 9.76
N VAL A 97 -24.34 -37.96 8.90
CA VAL A 97 -23.43 -36.98 8.26
C VAL A 97 -23.27 -37.32 6.77
N SER A 98 -23.52 -36.37 5.87
CA SER A 98 -23.39 -36.59 4.41
C SER A 98 -21.98 -37.05 4.01
N ASP A 99 -21.89 -38.02 3.07
CA ASP A 99 -20.64 -38.42 2.38
C ASP A 99 -20.43 -37.59 1.08
N GLU A 100 -20.97 -36.37 1.03
CA GLU A 100 -20.77 -35.49 -0.13
C GLU A 100 -19.32 -34.98 -0.16
N ASP A 101 -18.77 -34.90 -1.36
CA ASP A 101 -17.47 -34.31 -1.68
C ASP A 101 -17.75 -33.10 -2.57
N SER A 102 -17.84 -31.93 -1.93
CA SER A 102 -18.35 -30.70 -2.54
C SER A 102 -17.40 -30.14 -3.62
N ASP A 103 -16.10 -30.40 -3.52
CA ASP A 103 -15.10 -29.91 -4.48
C ASP A 103 -14.56 -30.97 -5.45
N GLY A 104 -14.78 -32.25 -5.14
CA GLY A 104 -14.47 -33.36 -6.02
C GLY A 104 -13.01 -33.79 -5.97
N ASP A 105 -12.29 -33.53 -4.88
CA ASP A 105 -10.90 -33.97 -4.71
C ASP A 105 -10.72 -35.40 -4.19
N GLY A 106 -11.84 -36.07 -3.89
CA GLY A 106 -11.90 -37.45 -3.45
C GLY A 106 -11.83 -37.62 -1.93
N VAL A 107 -11.94 -36.53 -1.16
CA VAL A 107 -12.15 -36.57 0.29
C VAL A 107 -13.52 -36.00 0.61
N GLU A 108 -14.35 -36.76 1.32
CA GLU A 108 -15.68 -36.30 1.71
C GLU A 108 -15.58 -35.09 2.66
N ASP A 109 -16.53 -34.15 2.57
CA ASP A 109 -16.56 -32.87 3.29
C ASP A 109 -16.36 -33.01 4.81
N CYS A 110 -16.80 -34.14 5.39
CA CYS A 110 -16.67 -34.42 6.82
C CYS A 110 -15.22 -34.67 7.26
N ASN A 111 -14.36 -35.11 6.34
CA ASN A 111 -12.97 -35.44 6.55
C ASN A 111 -12.01 -34.48 5.83
N ASP A 112 -12.55 -33.59 4.99
CA ASP A 112 -11.78 -32.59 4.30
C ASP A 112 -11.54 -31.35 5.17
N ALA A 113 -10.27 -30.93 5.24
CA ALA A 113 -9.87 -29.70 5.91
C ALA A 113 -10.28 -28.45 5.10
N CYS A 114 -10.47 -28.59 3.79
CA CYS A 114 -10.87 -27.53 2.89
C CYS A 114 -11.99 -27.94 1.91
N PRO A 115 -13.24 -28.20 2.39
CA PRO A 115 -14.35 -28.80 1.60
C PRO A 115 -14.83 -28.06 0.34
N ASN A 116 -14.17 -26.96 -0.03
CA ASN A 116 -14.52 -26.16 -1.20
C ASN A 116 -13.28 -25.85 -2.05
N ASN A 117 -12.16 -26.53 -1.83
CA ASN A 117 -10.91 -26.34 -2.56
C ASN A 117 -10.32 -27.68 -3.01
N PRO A 118 -10.48 -28.01 -4.30
CA PRO A 118 -10.14 -29.33 -4.82
C PRO A 118 -8.64 -29.60 -4.92
N PHE A 119 -7.82 -28.64 -4.51
CA PHE A 119 -6.37 -28.73 -4.49
C PHE A 119 -5.83 -29.03 -3.09
N LYS A 120 -6.70 -29.18 -2.07
CA LYS A 120 -6.31 -29.19 -0.65
C LYS A 120 -6.95 -30.28 0.22
N SER A 121 -7.08 -31.51 -0.28
CA SER A 121 -7.42 -32.75 0.46
C SER A 121 -6.49 -33.19 1.60
N GLN A 122 -5.42 -32.45 1.90
CA GLN A 122 -4.42 -32.87 2.88
C GLN A 122 -4.81 -32.51 4.32
N LYS A 123 -4.09 -33.10 5.29
CA LYS A 123 -4.25 -32.74 6.70
C LYS A 123 -3.96 -31.26 6.94
N ILE A 124 -4.64 -30.66 7.92
CA ILE A 124 -4.59 -29.23 8.20
C ILE A 124 -3.18 -28.68 8.49
N ASP A 125 -2.27 -29.51 9.01
CA ASP A 125 -0.88 -29.14 9.29
C ASP A 125 -0.01 -29.01 8.03
N GLN A 126 -0.51 -29.46 6.88
CA GLN A 126 0.14 -29.37 5.58
C GLN A 126 -0.41 -28.22 4.72
N ILE A 127 -1.41 -27.48 5.22
CA ILE A 127 -2.07 -26.39 4.49
C ILE A 127 -1.48 -25.06 4.95
N VAL A 128 -0.46 -24.59 4.23
CA VAL A 128 0.28 -23.39 4.61
C VAL A 128 -0.45 -22.11 4.20
N CYS A 129 -1.01 -22.09 2.99
CA CYS A 129 -1.66 -20.91 2.42
C CYS A 129 -3.18 -20.83 2.72
N GLY A 130 -3.69 -21.70 3.60
CA GLY A 130 -5.12 -21.80 3.89
C GLY A 130 -5.97 -22.33 2.72
N CYS A 131 -7.27 -22.48 2.95
CA CYS A 131 -8.20 -23.07 1.98
C CYS A 131 -8.58 -22.17 0.80
N ASN A 132 -8.31 -20.87 0.85
CA ASN A 132 -8.67 -19.96 -0.25
C ASN A 132 -7.63 -19.94 -1.38
N TRP A 133 -6.47 -20.57 -1.18
CA TRP A 133 -5.41 -20.61 -2.17
C TRP A 133 -5.66 -21.72 -3.19
N VAL A 134 -5.91 -21.34 -4.44
CA VAL A 134 -6.35 -22.25 -5.51
C VAL A 134 -5.22 -22.95 -6.28
N ASN A 135 -3.97 -22.82 -5.84
CA ASN A 135 -2.88 -23.58 -6.44
C ASN A 135 -2.63 -24.87 -5.65
N ALA A 136 -2.31 -25.94 -6.38
CA ALA A 136 -1.97 -27.25 -5.81
C ALA A 136 -0.66 -27.25 -5.02
N ASP A 137 0.29 -26.40 -5.41
CA ASP A 137 1.51 -26.19 -4.63
C ASP A 137 1.36 -24.92 -3.80
N ASP A 138 1.13 -25.10 -2.50
CA ASP A 138 1.06 -24.03 -1.52
C ASP A 138 2.38 -23.88 -0.73
N THR A 139 3.42 -24.57 -1.21
CA THR A 139 4.81 -24.47 -0.73
C THR A 139 5.75 -23.90 -1.79
N LEU A 140 5.20 -23.38 -2.89
CA LEU A 140 5.95 -22.71 -3.94
C LEU A 140 6.54 -21.41 -3.39
N ASP A 141 7.85 -21.26 -3.59
CA ASP A 141 8.63 -20.06 -3.29
C ASP A 141 9.37 -19.71 -4.60
N SER A 142 8.81 -18.75 -5.33
CA SER A 142 9.19 -18.43 -6.70
C SER A 142 10.55 -17.73 -6.82
N ASP A 143 10.93 -16.93 -5.83
CA ASP A 143 12.19 -16.18 -5.83
C ASP A 143 13.24 -16.69 -4.84
N GLY A 144 12.87 -17.57 -3.92
CA GLY A 144 13.76 -18.24 -2.98
C GLY A 144 14.11 -17.41 -1.75
N ASP A 145 13.28 -16.43 -1.36
CA ASP A 145 13.51 -15.61 -0.17
C ASP A 145 13.10 -16.29 1.16
N GLY A 146 12.44 -17.44 1.05
CA GLY A 146 12.00 -18.27 2.18
C GLY A 146 10.56 -18.01 2.62
N LEU A 147 9.82 -17.09 1.99
CA LEU A 147 8.37 -17.03 2.06
C LEU A 147 7.74 -17.74 0.86
N TYR A 148 6.64 -18.44 1.13
CA TYR A 148 5.83 -19.01 0.05
C TYR A 148 5.06 -17.91 -0.68
N ASP A 149 4.83 -18.09 -1.98
CA ASP A 149 4.18 -17.12 -2.88
C ASP A 149 2.85 -16.55 -2.34
N CYS A 150 2.13 -17.32 -1.53
CA CYS A 150 0.87 -16.91 -0.93
C CYS A 150 0.98 -16.00 0.30
N GLN A 151 2.15 -16.01 0.94
CA GLN A 151 2.50 -15.21 2.10
C GLN A 151 3.43 -14.05 1.71
N ASP A 152 3.96 -14.06 0.49
CA ASP A 152 4.87 -13.07 -0.03
C ASP A 152 4.13 -11.94 -0.78
N GLY A 153 4.34 -10.71 -0.34
CA GLY A 153 3.83 -9.51 -1.01
C GLY A 153 4.57 -9.15 -2.29
N CYS A 154 5.70 -9.80 -2.58
CA CYS A 154 6.61 -9.52 -3.67
C CYS A 154 7.20 -10.80 -4.30
N VAL A 155 6.33 -11.75 -4.67
CA VAL A 155 6.58 -13.11 -5.24
C VAL A 155 7.76 -13.30 -6.22
N ASN A 156 8.34 -12.24 -6.81
CA ASN A 156 9.47 -12.34 -7.75
C ASN A 156 10.68 -11.49 -7.33
N ASP A 157 10.72 -10.96 -6.10
CA ASP A 157 11.80 -10.13 -5.58
C ASP A 157 12.45 -10.80 -4.35
N PRO A 158 13.59 -11.49 -4.53
CA PRO A 158 14.22 -12.26 -3.46
C PRO A 158 14.79 -11.42 -2.30
N TYR A 159 14.69 -10.09 -2.39
CA TYR A 159 15.17 -9.15 -1.39
C TYR A 159 14.03 -8.45 -0.63
N LYS A 160 12.77 -8.66 -1.01
CA LYS A 160 11.61 -8.05 -0.37
C LYS A 160 10.47 -9.04 -0.26
N THR A 161 9.93 -9.16 0.94
CA THR A 161 8.70 -9.89 1.24
C THR A 161 7.44 -9.01 1.21
N ALA A 162 7.62 -7.70 1.03
CA ALA A 162 6.57 -6.70 0.99
C ALA A 162 6.99 -5.54 0.08
N ALA A 163 6.02 -4.97 -0.65
CA ALA A 163 6.28 -3.94 -1.64
C ALA A 163 6.98 -2.69 -1.08
N GLY A 164 6.72 -2.33 0.18
CA GLY A 164 7.28 -1.10 0.75
C GLY A 164 6.76 0.15 0.04
N LEU A 165 7.56 1.22 0.03
CA LEU A 165 7.21 2.52 -0.54
C LEU A 165 7.62 2.62 -2.01
N CYS A 166 8.74 1.99 -2.37
CA CYS A 166 9.26 1.92 -3.73
C CYS A 166 8.67 0.78 -4.57
N GLY A 167 7.84 -0.08 -3.96
CA GLY A 167 7.34 -1.29 -4.61
C GLY A 167 8.35 -2.45 -4.61
N CYS A 168 7.96 -3.56 -5.23
CA CYS A 168 8.84 -4.71 -5.43
C CYS A 168 9.91 -4.40 -6.49
N GLY A 169 11.11 -4.96 -6.32
CA GLY A 169 12.26 -4.85 -7.22
C GLY A 169 13.12 -3.61 -7.04
N VAL A 170 12.76 -2.70 -6.12
CA VAL A 170 13.47 -1.45 -5.85
C VAL A 170 13.62 -1.27 -4.35
N ALA A 171 14.84 -1.15 -3.83
CA ALA A 171 15.07 -0.98 -2.39
C ALA A 171 14.44 0.31 -1.83
N ASP A 172 13.84 0.24 -0.62
CA ASP A 172 13.37 1.41 0.14
C ASP A 172 14.54 2.08 0.89
N GLY A 173 15.65 2.29 0.18
CA GLY A 173 16.83 2.96 0.74
C GLY A 173 16.62 4.46 0.76
N ASP A 174 17.25 5.12 1.72
CA ASP A 174 17.38 6.58 1.81
C ASP A 174 18.88 6.83 2.04
N ARG A 175 19.57 7.22 0.98
CA ARG A 175 21.03 7.26 0.95
C ARG A 175 21.62 8.44 1.69
N ASP A 176 20.96 9.59 1.66
CA ASP A 176 21.45 10.81 2.31
C ASP A 176 20.81 11.04 3.69
N GLY A 177 19.71 10.37 4.00
CA GLY A 177 19.06 10.38 5.30
C GLY A 177 18.10 11.55 5.49
N ASP A 178 17.56 12.14 4.42
CA ASP A 178 16.61 13.26 4.50
C ASP A 178 15.16 12.82 4.81
N GLY A 179 14.90 11.51 4.76
CA GLY A 179 13.63 10.89 5.07
C GLY A 179 12.74 10.62 3.86
N GLU A 180 13.18 10.93 2.63
CA GLU A 180 12.55 10.46 1.39
C GLU A 180 13.37 9.31 0.79
N GLU A 181 12.71 8.25 0.34
CA GLU A 181 13.42 7.11 -0.24
C GLU A 181 13.99 7.45 -1.63
N ASP A 182 15.16 6.89 -1.97
CA ASP A 182 15.90 7.09 -3.23
C ASP A 182 15.02 6.98 -4.50
N CYS A 183 13.94 6.19 -4.44
CA CYS A 183 13.02 5.97 -5.57
C CYS A 183 12.02 7.11 -5.78
N ASN A 184 11.73 7.89 -4.73
CA ASN A 184 10.82 9.01 -4.72
C ASN A 184 11.57 10.36 -4.62
N ASP A 185 12.84 10.32 -4.23
CA ASP A 185 13.70 11.48 -4.16
C ASP A 185 14.28 11.89 -5.52
N LEU A 186 14.14 13.17 -5.87
CA LEU A 186 14.71 13.76 -7.08
C LEU A 186 16.16 14.25 -6.88
N CYS A 187 16.65 14.22 -5.64
CA CYS A 187 18.01 14.54 -5.24
C CYS A 187 18.60 13.50 -4.24
N PRO A 188 18.71 12.19 -4.59
CA PRO A 188 19.06 11.08 -3.67
C PRO A 188 20.43 11.11 -2.97
N ASP A 189 21.18 12.19 -3.10
CA ASP A 189 22.51 12.38 -2.49
C ASP A 189 22.60 13.75 -1.76
N ASP A 190 21.50 14.50 -1.62
CA ASP A 190 21.43 15.83 -1.01
C ASP A 190 20.50 15.86 0.23
N PRO A 191 21.06 15.73 1.45
CA PRO A 191 20.27 15.59 2.67
C PRO A 191 19.44 16.84 3.04
N ASP A 192 19.66 17.96 2.35
CA ASP A 192 18.95 19.21 2.59
C ASP A 192 17.79 19.42 1.58
N LYS A 193 17.65 18.55 0.55
CA LYS A 193 16.64 18.70 -0.51
C LYS A 193 16.16 17.36 -1.07
N THR A 194 14.84 17.15 -1.04
CA THR A 194 14.15 16.08 -1.81
C THR A 194 13.85 16.44 -3.28
N ALA A 195 14.16 17.67 -3.69
CA ALA A 195 13.92 18.16 -5.05
C ALA A 195 14.93 19.23 -5.48
N PRO A 196 15.32 19.28 -6.77
CA PRO A 196 16.36 20.20 -7.25
C PRO A 196 16.06 21.69 -7.00
N GLN A 197 14.79 22.09 -6.95
CA GLN A 197 14.38 23.50 -6.82
C GLN A 197 15.06 24.40 -7.88
N PHE A 198 15.44 25.64 -7.53
CA PHE A 198 15.97 26.62 -8.51
C PHE A 198 17.47 26.47 -8.74
N CYS A 199 18.22 26.12 -7.70
CA CYS A 199 19.68 25.98 -7.78
C CYS A 199 20.16 24.56 -8.12
N GLY A 200 19.26 23.57 -8.16
CA GLY A 200 19.61 22.16 -8.30
C GLY A 200 19.90 21.49 -6.96
N CYS A 201 20.19 20.19 -7.00
CA CYS A 201 20.65 19.43 -5.84
C CYS A 201 22.08 19.84 -5.46
N GLY A 202 22.40 19.82 -4.16
CA GLY A 202 23.70 20.10 -3.56
C GLY A 202 24.06 21.59 -3.48
N VAL A 203 23.14 22.48 -3.85
CA VAL A 203 23.38 23.93 -3.88
C VAL A 203 22.30 24.65 -3.05
N PRO A 204 22.64 25.33 -1.94
CA PRO A 204 21.65 26.01 -1.10
C PRO A 204 20.85 27.10 -1.83
N GLU A 205 19.59 27.28 -1.43
CA GLU A 205 18.71 28.36 -1.92
C GLU A 205 18.92 29.64 -1.09
N ILE A 206 20.13 30.19 -1.15
CA ILE A 206 20.52 31.41 -0.43
C ILE A 206 20.60 32.60 -1.37
N ASP A 207 20.29 33.77 -0.82
CA ASP A 207 20.44 35.09 -1.43
C ASP A 207 21.24 35.91 -0.41
N THR A 208 22.55 35.97 -0.61
CA THR A 208 23.51 36.50 0.36
C THR A 208 23.37 38.02 0.53
N ASP A 209 23.05 38.74 -0.53
CA ASP A 209 22.98 40.20 -0.51
C ASP A 209 21.55 40.78 -0.37
N GLY A 210 20.53 39.97 -0.63
CA GLY A 210 19.11 40.28 -0.47
C GLY A 210 18.49 41.02 -1.65
N ASP A 211 19.04 40.92 -2.87
CA ASP A 211 18.48 41.57 -4.07
C ASP A 211 17.34 40.79 -4.75
N GLY A 212 17.07 39.57 -4.28
CA GLY A 212 16.05 38.68 -4.81
C GLY A 212 16.54 37.71 -5.87
N THR A 213 17.83 37.72 -6.21
CA THR A 213 18.50 36.73 -7.05
C THR A 213 19.30 35.78 -6.17
N LEU A 214 19.07 34.48 -6.33
CA LEU A 214 19.78 33.47 -5.55
C LEU A 214 21.25 33.41 -5.97
N ASP A 215 22.15 33.10 -5.02
CA ASP A 215 23.61 33.03 -5.23
C ASP A 215 24.01 32.13 -6.42
N CYS A 216 23.24 31.06 -6.68
CA CYS A 216 23.49 30.15 -7.80
C CYS A 216 23.20 30.76 -9.18
N HIS A 217 22.44 31.85 -9.23
CA HIS A 217 22.09 32.63 -10.42
C HIS A 217 22.63 34.07 -10.33
N ASP A 218 23.48 34.36 -9.35
CA ASP A 218 24.09 35.66 -9.12
C ASP A 218 25.62 35.58 -9.27
N GLU A 219 26.16 36.28 -10.28
CA GLU A 219 27.61 36.36 -10.48
C GLU A 219 28.29 37.38 -9.53
N CYS A 220 27.50 38.07 -8.71
CA CYS A 220 27.87 39.17 -7.83
C CYS A 220 27.23 39.05 -6.44
N VAL A 221 27.23 37.84 -5.87
CA VAL A 221 26.60 37.39 -4.60
C VAL A 221 26.65 38.31 -3.36
N ASP A 222 27.52 39.32 -3.32
CA ASP A 222 27.66 40.27 -2.20
C ASP A 222 27.08 41.68 -2.52
N SER A 223 26.57 41.91 -3.74
CA SER A 223 26.21 43.22 -4.29
C SER A 223 24.74 43.35 -4.65
N ALA A 224 23.94 43.84 -3.69
CA ALA A 224 22.48 43.92 -3.84
C ALA A 224 21.94 44.87 -4.94
N PHE A 225 22.83 45.42 -5.75
CA PHE A 225 22.52 46.32 -6.87
C PHE A 225 22.88 45.70 -8.23
N LYS A 226 23.56 44.55 -8.25
CA LYS A 226 24.08 43.93 -9.47
C LYS A 226 24.11 42.42 -9.34
N ILE A 227 23.52 41.76 -10.33
CA ILE A 227 23.61 40.30 -10.50
C ILE A 227 24.68 39.83 -11.49
N TYR A 228 25.33 40.78 -12.18
CA TYR A 228 26.41 40.53 -13.14
C TYR A 228 27.55 41.53 -12.92
N PRO A 229 28.83 41.11 -13.03
CA PRO A 229 29.98 41.99 -12.79
C PRO A 229 30.04 43.20 -13.72
N GLY A 230 29.51 43.09 -14.94
CA GLY A 230 29.62 44.14 -15.94
C GLY A 230 31.08 44.50 -16.26
N LYS A 231 31.35 45.75 -16.65
CA LYS A 231 32.71 46.25 -16.96
C LYS A 231 33.47 46.66 -15.71
N CYS A 232 32.76 47.06 -14.65
CA CYS A 232 33.35 47.61 -13.44
C CYS A 232 33.47 46.62 -12.27
N GLY A 233 33.07 45.37 -12.48
CA GLY A 233 32.96 44.39 -11.40
C GLY A 233 31.72 44.61 -10.54
N CYS A 234 31.56 43.78 -9.52
CA CYS A 234 30.38 43.78 -8.65
C CYS A 234 30.31 44.98 -7.70
N ASP A 235 31.45 45.57 -7.34
CA ASP A 235 31.53 46.60 -6.29
C ASP A 235 31.17 48.03 -6.74
N LYS A 236 31.04 48.27 -8.05
CA LYS A 236 30.96 49.63 -8.62
C LYS A 236 29.94 49.71 -9.76
N PRO A 237 29.07 50.73 -9.84
CA PRO A 237 28.04 50.82 -10.88
C PRO A 237 28.64 50.95 -12.29
N ASP A 238 27.99 50.34 -13.30
CA ASP A 238 28.38 50.49 -14.72
C ASP A 238 27.70 51.70 -15.37
N ASN A 239 27.97 52.89 -14.85
CA ASN A 239 27.43 54.13 -15.40
C ASN A 239 28.44 54.83 -16.32
N ASP A 240 27.94 55.38 -17.42
CA ASP A 240 28.65 56.36 -18.24
C ASP A 240 28.24 57.75 -17.74
N TYR A 241 29.00 58.28 -16.77
CA TYR A 241 28.64 59.55 -16.12
C TYR A 241 28.87 60.74 -17.05
N ASN A 242 29.77 60.57 -18.02
CA ASN A 242 30.26 61.61 -18.91
C ASN A 242 29.66 61.60 -20.33
N LEU A 243 28.87 60.57 -20.63
CA LEU A 243 28.18 60.33 -21.89
C LEU A 243 29.14 60.23 -23.10
N ASP A 244 30.38 59.77 -22.89
CA ASP A 244 31.37 59.54 -23.95
C ASP A 244 31.22 58.15 -24.63
N GLY A 245 30.32 57.32 -24.12
CA GLY A 245 30.05 55.95 -24.58
C GLY A 245 30.92 54.89 -23.92
N LYS A 246 31.73 55.22 -22.92
CA LYS A 246 32.49 54.28 -22.08
C LYS A 246 31.92 54.28 -20.66
N VAL A 247 32.17 53.18 -19.96
CA VAL A 247 31.70 53.04 -18.57
C VAL A 247 32.81 53.50 -17.65
N ASP A 248 32.47 54.30 -16.64
CA ASP A 248 33.41 54.91 -15.71
C ASP A 248 33.39 54.17 -14.37
N CYS A 249 34.32 53.24 -14.19
CA CYS A 249 34.36 52.36 -13.02
C CYS A 249 34.91 53.02 -11.76
N ASP A 250 35.73 54.06 -11.89
CA ASP A 250 36.33 54.77 -10.76
C ASP A 250 36.02 56.26 -10.88
N PRO A 251 34.81 56.68 -10.51
CA PRO A 251 34.40 58.07 -10.57
C PRO A 251 35.18 58.91 -9.55
N ILE A 252 36.35 59.42 -9.91
CA ILE A 252 37.04 60.46 -9.13
C ILE A 252 36.41 61.80 -9.49
N PHE A 253 35.28 62.12 -8.85
CA PHE A 253 34.52 63.32 -9.17
C PHE A 253 34.48 64.31 -8.01
N ALA A 254 35.57 65.05 -7.86
CA ALA A 254 35.50 66.41 -7.35
C ALA A 254 35.94 67.32 -8.49
N CYS A 255 35.07 68.20 -8.98
CA CYS A 255 35.51 69.33 -9.81
C CYS A 255 36.55 70.08 -8.97
N ARG A 256 37.82 69.97 -9.36
CA ARG A 256 38.94 70.48 -8.57
C ARG A 256 39.26 71.92 -8.95
N GLU A 257 38.87 72.30 -10.17
CA GLU A 257 39.12 73.60 -10.77
C GLU A 257 38.05 73.95 -11.82
N ASP A 258 37.97 75.22 -12.21
CA ASP A 258 36.92 75.78 -13.07
C ASP A 258 36.88 75.17 -14.49
N ALA A 259 38.00 74.57 -14.92
CA ALA A 259 38.13 73.92 -16.22
C ALA A 259 37.27 72.64 -16.35
N ASP A 260 36.83 72.07 -15.23
CA ASP A 260 36.06 70.81 -15.19
C ASP A 260 34.56 71.03 -15.51
N CYS A 261 34.10 72.27 -15.61
CA CYS A 261 32.72 72.59 -15.97
C CYS A 261 32.53 72.66 -17.50
N PRO A 262 31.51 71.99 -18.08
CA PRO A 262 31.28 72.00 -19.52
C PRO A 262 31.01 73.41 -20.01
N GLN A 263 31.93 73.92 -20.83
CA GLN A 263 31.85 75.28 -21.37
C GLN A 263 30.92 75.30 -22.59
N ASN A 264 29.79 76.00 -22.46
CA ASN A 264 28.91 76.27 -23.60
C ASN A 264 29.50 77.42 -24.44
N PRO A 265 29.75 77.25 -25.74
CA PRO A 265 30.25 78.34 -26.58
C PRO A 265 29.29 79.55 -26.72
N GLU A 266 27.98 79.38 -26.47
CA GLU A 266 27.03 80.50 -26.37
C GLU A 266 27.09 81.26 -25.04
N PHE A 267 27.56 80.59 -23.97
CA PHE A 267 27.65 81.16 -22.62
C PHE A 267 28.95 80.67 -21.95
N PRO A 268 30.10 81.28 -22.28
CA PRO A 268 31.36 80.98 -21.61
C PRO A 268 31.31 81.38 -20.13
N ASP A 269 32.25 80.85 -19.34
CA ASP A 269 32.47 81.19 -17.92
C ASP A 269 31.59 80.42 -16.92
N TRP A 270 31.44 79.11 -17.12
CA TRP A 270 31.01 78.23 -16.03
C TRP A 270 32.18 77.99 -15.08
N VAL A 271 31.95 78.20 -13.78
CA VAL A 271 32.96 78.02 -12.72
C VAL A 271 32.53 76.93 -11.75
N CYS A 272 33.52 76.21 -11.22
CA CYS A 272 33.31 75.17 -10.25
C CYS A 272 33.04 75.81 -8.88
N TRP A 273 31.86 75.58 -8.31
CA TRP A 273 31.54 76.15 -7.01
C TRP A 273 31.74 75.14 -5.88
N GLN A 274 32.90 75.26 -5.22
CA GLN A 274 33.46 74.29 -4.26
C GLN A 274 33.03 74.47 -2.80
N GLU A 275 32.04 75.31 -2.47
CA GLU A 275 31.72 75.54 -1.04
C GLU A 275 31.18 74.28 -0.32
N TRP A 276 30.86 73.21 -1.07
CA TRP A 276 30.42 71.92 -0.53
C TRP A 276 31.31 70.71 -0.91
N CYS A 277 32.28 70.86 -1.82
CA CYS A 277 33.12 69.73 -2.27
C CYS A 277 34.42 69.58 -1.43
N SER A 278 34.82 70.58 -0.65
CA SER A 278 36.08 70.58 0.13
C SER A 278 36.06 69.80 1.47
N VAL A 279 34.93 69.19 1.85
CA VAL A 279 34.87 68.30 3.04
C VAL A 279 35.13 66.84 2.67
N LEU A 280 35.14 66.50 1.38
CA LEU A 280 35.42 65.15 0.91
C LEU A 280 36.93 64.99 0.69
N SER A 281 37.62 64.64 1.77
CA SER A 281 38.82 63.82 1.62
C SER A 281 38.41 62.52 0.90
N PRO A 282 39.31 61.81 0.18
CA PRO A 282 39.06 60.44 -0.26
C PRO A 282 39.10 59.49 0.96
N THR A 283 38.27 59.78 1.95
CA THR A 283 37.95 58.90 3.05
C THR A 283 36.57 58.41 2.74
N TYR A 284 36.52 57.26 2.07
CA TYR A 284 35.63 56.15 2.42
C TYR A 284 34.65 56.50 3.56
N LEU A 285 33.36 56.40 3.23
CA LEU A 285 32.20 56.56 4.12
C LEU A 285 32.49 56.25 5.59
N LYS A 286 32.15 57.17 6.50
CA LYS A 286 32.01 56.80 7.91
C LYS A 286 30.54 56.53 8.20
N SER A 287 30.09 55.30 7.97
CA SER A 287 28.89 54.81 8.65
C SER A 287 29.24 54.48 10.10
N SER A 288 28.52 55.06 11.04
CA SER A 288 28.49 54.56 12.40
C SER A 288 27.83 53.18 12.37
N ASN A 289 28.63 52.15 12.66
CA ASN A 289 28.28 50.75 12.92
C ASN A 289 28.55 49.81 11.72
N ASN A 290 29.80 49.34 11.66
CA ASN A 290 30.36 48.15 10.98
C ASN A 290 29.80 47.70 9.61
N GLU A 291 30.66 47.87 8.60
CA GLU A 291 30.96 46.94 7.48
C GLU A 291 30.08 46.89 6.21
N LYS A 292 29.13 47.81 5.97
CA LYS A 292 28.52 47.97 4.63
C LYS A 292 28.64 49.40 4.09
N TRP A 293 29.25 49.55 2.92
CA TRP A 293 29.43 50.82 2.21
C TRP A 293 28.15 51.15 1.43
N VAL A 294 27.49 52.27 1.72
CA VAL A 294 26.28 52.71 1.01
C VAL A 294 26.62 53.98 0.23
N TRP A 295 26.39 54.00 -1.08
CA TRP A 295 26.48 55.21 -1.89
C TRP A 295 25.35 56.17 -1.49
N ASP A 296 25.69 57.44 -1.23
CA ASP A 296 24.68 58.49 -1.00
C ASP A 296 24.55 59.32 -2.28
N ASP A 297 23.40 59.20 -2.94
CA ASP A 297 23.03 59.84 -4.21
C ASP A 297 22.93 61.38 -4.12
N HIS A 298 23.20 61.97 -2.94
CA HIS A 298 23.08 63.40 -2.68
C HIS A 298 24.37 64.22 -2.86
N ILE A 299 25.51 63.62 -3.20
CA ILE A 299 26.75 64.38 -3.42
C ILE A 299 26.74 65.00 -4.82
N LEU A 300 26.16 66.19 -4.93
CA LEU A 300 26.08 66.99 -6.14
C LEU A 300 27.15 68.09 -6.08
N CYS A 301 28.24 67.99 -6.86
CA CYS A 301 29.01 69.19 -7.21
C CYS A 301 28.20 69.98 -8.27
N TYR A 302 28.15 71.31 -8.13
CA TYR A 302 27.38 72.20 -9.01
C TYR A 302 28.32 73.07 -9.85
N CYS A 303 28.03 73.17 -11.14
CA CYS A 303 28.62 74.21 -11.99
C CYS A 303 27.69 75.42 -11.96
N TRP A 304 28.23 76.58 -11.61
CA TRP A 304 27.50 77.83 -11.51
C TRP A 304 27.99 78.79 -12.58
N ASN A 305 27.07 79.45 -13.27
CA ASN A 305 27.41 80.52 -14.19
C ASN A 305 27.10 81.88 -13.52
N PRO A 306 28.12 82.66 -13.12
CA PRO A 306 27.95 83.91 -12.38
C PRO A 306 27.38 85.04 -13.24
N ILE A 307 27.44 84.91 -14.58
CA ILE A 307 26.90 85.91 -15.51
C ILE A 307 25.38 85.72 -15.66
N LEU A 308 24.92 84.48 -15.65
CA LEU A 308 23.51 84.13 -15.83
C LEU A 308 22.76 83.91 -14.50
N ASP A 309 23.48 83.76 -13.39
CA ASP A 309 22.98 83.38 -12.07
C ASP A 309 22.11 82.11 -12.09
N LEU A 310 22.59 81.11 -12.84
CA LEU A 310 21.95 79.81 -12.99
C LEU A 310 22.88 78.71 -12.49
N GLY A 311 22.36 77.86 -11.61
CA GLY A 311 22.99 76.60 -11.23
C GLY A 311 22.54 75.48 -12.15
N ARG A 312 23.49 74.69 -12.65
CA ARG A 312 23.18 73.38 -13.25
C ARG A 312 23.77 72.29 -12.37
N LYS A 313 23.05 71.18 -12.25
CA LYS A 313 23.69 69.93 -11.80
C LYS A 313 24.78 69.63 -12.82
N ALA A 314 26.03 69.59 -12.37
CA ALA A 314 27.12 69.15 -13.23
C ALA A 314 27.02 67.62 -13.32
N THR A 315 26.77 67.10 -14.51
CA THR A 315 27.06 65.70 -14.84
C THR A 315 28.48 65.68 -15.39
N VAL A 316 29.34 64.86 -14.80
CA VAL A 316 30.79 64.98 -14.82
C VAL A 316 31.40 64.31 -16.04
N ALA A 317 32.47 64.90 -16.62
CA ALA A 317 33.25 64.30 -17.72
C ALA A 317 34.76 64.23 -17.47
N ASP A 318 35.36 63.08 -17.81
CA ASP A 318 36.75 62.66 -17.53
C ASP A 318 37.80 63.15 -18.56
N ASN A 319 39.07 63.29 -18.12
CA ASN A 319 40.14 62.29 -18.41
C ASN A 319 41.62 62.72 -18.17
N TYR A 320 42.46 61.71 -17.81
CA TYR A 320 43.94 61.49 -18.00
C TYR A 320 44.98 61.95 -16.93
N PRO A 321 46.19 61.31 -16.84
CA PRO A 321 46.54 59.94 -16.40
C PRO A 321 47.55 59.92 -15.22
N ILE A 322 47.46 58.95 -14.30
CA ILE A 322 48.45 58.76 -13.23
C ILE A 322 49.65 57.94 -13.74
N ASN A 323 50.64 58.61 -14.36
CA ASN A 323 51.98 58.08 -14.59
C ASN A 323 53.02 58.89 -13.79
N GLY A 324 53.17 58.53 -12.51
CA GLY A 324 54.37 58.69 -11.64
C GLY A 324 54.97 60.10 -11.38
N PRO A 325 55.98 60.22 -10.49
CA PRO A 325 56.36 59.36 -9.37
C PRO A 325 55.95 59.98 -8.01
N TYR A 326 55.71 59.12 -7.02
CA TYR A 326 55.81 59.52 -5.61
C TYR A 326 57.24 60.00 -5.34
N LEU A 327 57.39 61.31 -5.11
CA LEU A 327 58.56 61.85 -4.42
C LEU A 327 58.45 61.42 -2.96
N GLY A 328 59.23 60.39 -2.61
CA GLY A 328 59.63 60.17 -1.24
C GLY A 328 60.55 61.31 -0.77
N GLY A 329 60.14 61.99 0.29
CA GLY A 329 61.02 62.37 1.39
C GLY A 329 60.28 61.86 2.64
N GLY A 330 60.81 60.99 3.48
CA GLY A 330 62.20 60.68 3.77
C GLY A 330 62.29 60.71 5.30
N ASP A 331 62.49 59.54 5.89
CA ASP A 331 63.50 59.28 6.91
C ASP A 331 64.23 58.00 6.47
#